data_AF-A0A8J6BQJ4-F1
#
_entry.id   AF-A0A8J6BQJ4-F1
#
_cell.length_a   1.000
_cell.length_b   1.000
_cell.length_c   1.000
_cell.angle_alpha   90.00
_cell.angle_beta   90.00
_cell.angle_gamma   90.00
#
_symmetry.space_group_name_H-M   'P 1'
#
loop_
_entity.id
_entity.type
_entity.pdbx_description
1 polymer ?
#
loop_
_entity_poly.entity_id
_entity_poly.type
_entity_poly.pdbx_seq_one_letter_code
_entity_poly.pdbx_strand_id
1 'polypeptide(L)'
;MERDVVVSEHAAASSSSAETRVICRVCQKQFAQYTCPRCNARYCSLPCYKGHSVQCTESFMRQNVMDELKQMQPEDESKKKMLDILKRFHLEEEMESEGKDEPILSEELIQKVMSGDEIELEDLSDDEIKRFRQALASGELSKMIEPWTPWWKKPSARSISLSPDGSQLIRHVIVEDTSVSDPMADPESSISEIPEGPESPLPSLKQLTRAEPSPLLTVHLVDILYSYCFTLRLYNGDWCSDPFGACTVALSVSKVMGEDAKPETVSEALTACIEETCSPAYRHTGGFRFAIGLVDDIISLLSLGGNALVCALCDFRRLIHTGERMLKAERVGKTERARSTQKLRGADRKLYFMTCWVHEQPNEAWPSLARLVEVQKASLEEMDSGSQLHKAGRKNDSQPKVLIEEI
;
A
#
# COMPACT_ATOMS: atom_id res chain seq x y z
N MET A 1 37.66 -36.04 7.74
CA MET A 1 37.13 -36.92 8.80
C MET A 1 35.64 -37.00 8.60
N GLU A 2 35.22 -38.01 7.83
CA GLU A 2 33.82 -38.42 7.73
C GLU A 2 33.35 -38.81 9.13
N ARG A 3 32.16 -38.35 9.54
CA ARG A 3 31.53 -38.76 10.79
C ARG A 3 30.30 -39.58 10.46
N ASP A 4 30.40 -40.85 10.81
CA ASP A 4 29.41 -41.90 10.69
C ASP A 4 28.08 -41.52 11.33
N VAL A 5 27.00 -41.70 10.57
CA VAL A 5 25.63 -41.71 11.10
C VAL A 5 25.34 -43.14 11.54
N VAL A 6 25.24 -43.32 12.86
CA VAL A 6 24.86 -44.59 13.49
C VAL A 6 23.41 -44.90 13.15
N VAL A 7 23.19 -45.90 12.29
CA VAL A 7 21.88 -46.52 12.07
C VAL A 7 21.71 -47.64 13.10
N SER A 8 20.79 -47.44 14.04
CA SER A 8 20.38 -48.48 14.99
C SER A 8 19.46 -49.49 14.28
N GLU A 9 19.98 -50.67 14.00
CA GLU A 9 19.20 -51.85 13.66
C GLU A 9 18.49 -52.36 14.93
N HIS A 10 17.16 -52.27 14.98
CA HIS A 10 16.38 -53.07 15.91
C HIS A 10 15.54 -54.12 15.20
N ALA A 11 15.85 -55.35 15.61
CA ALA A 11 15.33 -56.62 15.19
C ALA A 11 13.81 -56.77 15.37
N ALA A 12 13.27 -57.67 14.56
CA ALA A 12 11.91 -58.14 14.56
C ALA A 12 11.42 -58.56 15.96
N ALA A 13 10.29 -58.00 16.37
CA ALA A 13 9.39 -58.60 17.34
C ALA A 13 8.03 -58.82 16.66
N SER A 14 7.76 -60.08 16.35
CA SER A 14 6.47 -60.60 15.93
C SER A 14 5.46 -60.50 17.08
N SER A 15 4.44 -59.65 16.93
CA SER A 15 3.17 -59.76 17.67
C SER A 15 2.04 -59.99 16.69
N SER A 16 1.43 -61.17 16.77
CA SER A 16 0.24 -61.56 16.03
C SER A 16 -0.98 -60.75 16.47
N SER A 17 -1.34 -59.75 15.67
CA SER A 17 -2.72 -59.33 15.46
C SER A 17 -2.91 -59.28 13.95
N ALA A 18 -4.03 -59.79 13.43
CA ALA A 18 -4.35 -59.72 12.02
C ALA A 18 -4.62 -58.25 11.64
N GLU A 19 -3.56 -57.46 11.45
CA GLU A 19 -3.65 -56.11 10.92
C GLU A 19 -4.13 -56.23 9.48
N THR A 20 -5.31 -55.67 9.22
CA THR A 20 -5.82 -55.44 7.87
C THR A 20 -4.75 -54.70 7.08
N ARG A 21 -3.99 -55.42 6.25
CA ARG A 21 -2.92 -54.83 5.45
C ARG A 21 -3.53 -53.86 4.47
N VAL A 22 -3.44 -52.57 4.79
CA VAL A 22 -4.05 -51.50 4.00
C VAL A 22 -3.16 -51.18 2.82
N ILE A 23 -3.75 -51.20 1.62
CA ILE A 23 -3.07 -50.85 0.37
C ILE A 23 -2.71 -49.35 0.41
N CYS A 24 -1.53 -49.01 -0.12
CA CYS A 24 -1.09 -47.63 -0.27
C CYS A 24 -2.14 -46.82 -1.06
N ARG A 25 -2.63 -45.73 -0.46
CA ARG A 25 -3.66 -44.88 -1.09
C ARG A 25 -3.14 -44.02 -2.24
N VAL A 26 -1.83 -43.99 -2.45
CA VAL A 26 -1.18 -43.18 -3.48
C VAL A 26 -0.90 -44.00 -4.73
N CYS A 27 -0.16 -45.10 -4.61
CA CYS A 27 0.21 -45.93 -5.76
C CYS A 27 -0.69 -47.14 -5.98
N GLN A 28 -1.46 -47.56 -4.97
CA GLN A 28 -2.32 -48.76 -4.99
C GLN A 28 -1.63 -50.09 -5.36
N LYS A 29 -0.29 -50.10 -5.48
CA LYS A 29 0.50 -51.26 -5.94
C LYS A 29 1.08 -52.11 -4.81
N GLN A 30 1.24 -51.52 -3.62
CA GLN A 30 1.92 -52.13 -2.48
C GLN A 30 1.18 -51.81 -1.18
N PHE A 31 1.42 -52.59 -0.13
CA PHE A 31 0.91 -52.31 1.20
C PHE A 31 1.57 -51.06 1.79
N ALA A 32 0.79 -50.24 2.49
CA ALA A 32 1.31 -49.05 3.15
C ALA A 32 2.18 -49.43 4.35
N GLN A 33 3.33 -48.77 4.48
CA GLN A 33 4.26 -48.93 5.61
C GLN A 33 4.24 -47.72 6.55
N TYR A 34 3.77 -46.57 6.05
CA TYR A 34 3.83 -45.29 6.74
C TYR A 34 2.50 -44.56 6.65
N THR A 35 2.29 -43.61 7.57
CA THR A 35 1.09 -42.77 7.61
C THR A 35 1.49 -41.30 7.74
N CYS A 36 0.91 -40.44 6.91
CA CYS A 36 1.18 -39.00 6.96
C CYS A 36 0.59 -38.40 8.25
N PRO A 37 1.37 -37.68 9.08
CA PRO A 37 0.89 -37.14 10.35
C PRO A 37 -0.13 -36.01 10.20
N ARG A 38 -0.20 -35.37 9.04
CA ARG A 38 -1.09 -34.21 8.79
C ARG A 38 -2.47 -34.62 8.29
N CYS A 39 -2.53 -35.54 7.33
CA CYS A 39 -3.77 -35.95 6.67
C CYS A 39 -4.14 -37.42 6.91
N ASN A 40 -3.35 -38.13 7.71
CA ASN A 40 -3.51 -39.55 8.03
C ASN A 40 -3.51 -40.48 6.79
N ALA A 41 -2.97 -40.02 5.66
CA ALA A 41 -2.89 -40.80 4.43
C ALA A 41 -1.81 -41.89 4.55
N ARG A 42 -2.17 -43.13 4.21
CA ARG A 42 -1.26 -44.28 4.27
C ARG A 42 -0.50 -44.49 2.97
N TYR A 43 0.83 -44.57 3.05
CA TYR A 43 1.74 -44.65 1.91
C TYR A 43 2.83 -45.73 2.08
N CYS A 44 3.39 -46.22 0.98
CA CYS A 44 4.40 -47.30 1.02
C CYS A 44 5.86 -46.81 1.03
N SER A 45 6.14 -45.60 0.53
CA SER A 45 7.50 -45.10 0.34
C SER A 45 7.56 -43.58 0.21
N LEU A 46 8.76 -43.01 0.30
CA LEU A 46 9.01 -41.57 0.19
C LEU A 46 8.51 -40.94 -1.14
N PRO A 47 8.61 -41.59 -2.31
CA PRO A 47 7.94 -41.11 -3.53
C PRO A 47 6.42 -40.97 -3.38
N CYS A 48 5.77 -41.94 -2.72
CA CYS A 48 4.33 -41.84 -2.43
C CYS A 48 4.04 -40.74 -1.39
N TYR A 49 4.95 -40.48 -0.45
CA TYR A 49 4.86 -39.32 0.42
C TYR A 49 5.02 -38.00 -0.33
N LYS A 50 5.91 -37.89 -1.32
CA LYS A 50 6.02 -36.66 -2.13
C LYS A 50 4.83 -36.45 -3.07
N GLY A 51 4.17 -37.52 -3.50
CA GLY A 51 3.05 -37.46 -4.44
C GLY A 51 1.64 -37.44 -3.84
N HIS A 52 1.46 -37.55 -2.51
CA HIS A 52 0.11 -37.70 -1.93
C HIS A 52 -0.69 -36.40 -1.80
N SER A 53 -0.04 -35.28 -1.48
CA SER A 53 -0.67 -33.97 -1.34
C SER A 53 0.40 -32.87 -1.29
N VAL A 54 0.32 -31.93 -2.22
CA VAL A 54 1.22 -30.77 -2.29
C VAL A 54 1.15 -29.96 -1.00
N GLN A 55 -0.05 -29.76 -0.44
CA GLN A 55 -0.24 -29.02 0.81
C GLN A 55 0.45 -29.68 2.01
N CYS A 56 0.47 -31.03 2.08
CA CYS A 56 1.12 -31.74 3.19
C CYS A 56 2.65 -31.72 3.07
N THR A 57 3.18 -31.83 1.85
CA THR A 57 4.61 -31.83 1.60
C THR A 57 5.21 -30.43 1.70
N GLU A 58 4.53 -29.42 1.14
CA GLU A 58 4.95 -28.03 1.19
C GLU A 58 4.90 -27.51 2.62
N SER A 59 3.82 -27.78 3.36
CA SER A 59 3.73 -27.33 4.75
C SER A 59 4.78 -27.98 5.64
N PHE A 60 5.15 -29.25 5.39
CA PHE A 60 6.25 -29.90 6.10
C PHE A 60 7.62 -29.31 5.74
N MET A 61 7.90 -29.10 4.45
CA MET A 61 9.17 -28.48 4.00
C MET A 61 9.29 -27.04 4.51
N ARG A 62 8.21 -26.25 4.42
CA ARG A 62 8.15 -24.89 4.96
C ARG A 62 8.41 -24.88 6.46
N GLN A 63 7.81 -25.80 7.21
CA GLN A 63 8.06 -25.92 8.65
C GLN A 63 9.54 -26.21 8.93
N ASN A 64 10.14 -27.15 8.20
CA ASN A 64 11.54 -27.53 8.38
C ASN A 64 12.50 -26.37 8.05
N VAL A 65 12.25 -25.66 6.94
CA VAL A 65 13.03 -24.47 6.55
C VAL A 65 12.85 -23.34 7.56
N MET A 66 11.63 -23.08 8.04
CA MET A 66 11.35 -22.07 9.06
C MET A 66 12.04 -22.39 10.39
N ASP A 67 12.06 -23.66 10.79
CA ASP A 67 12.70 -24.08 12.04
C ASP A 67 14.23 -24.05 11.94
N GLU A 68 14.80 -24.31 10.76
CA GLU A 68 16.24 -24.18 10.48
C GLU A 68 16.67 -22.70 10.38
N LEU A 69 15.86 -21.83 9.77
CA LEU A 69 16.09 -20.39 9.75
C LEU A 69 16.03 -19.77 11.16
N LYS A 70 15.16 -20.26 12.04
CA LYS A 70 15.15 -19.84 13.46
C LYS A 70 16.42 -20.23 14.20
N GLN A 71 17.06 -21.33 13.82
CA GLN A 71 18.35 -21.75 14.40
C GLN A 71 19.53 -20.97 13.81
N MET A 72 19.37 -20.42 12.61
CA MET A 72 20.36 -19.58 11.92
C MET A 72 20.25 -18.08 12.27
N GLN A 73 19.63 -17.73 13.40
CA GLN A 73 19.70 -16.37 13.94
C GLN A 73 21.17 -16.00 14.20
N PRO A 74 21.61 -14.77 13.87
CA PRO A 74 22.98 -14.34 14.15
C PRO A 74 23.29 -14.51 15.63
N GLU A 75 24.41 -15.20 15.92
CA GLU A 75 24.90 -15.47 17.28
C GLU A 75 24.98 -14.16 18.07
N ASP A 76 24.62 -14.18 19.36
CA ASP A 76 24.62 -12.97 20.21
C ASP A 76 25.96 -12.20 20.18
N GLU A 77 27.08 -12.87 19.88
CA GLU A 77 28.38 -12.22 19.65
C GLU A 77 28.44 -11.36 18.39
N SER A 78 27.79 -11.78 17.30
CA SER A 78 27.73 -11.02 16.05
C SER A 78 26.86 -9.76 16.22
N LYS A 79 25.74 -9.87 16.94
CA LYS A 79 24.92 -8.72 17.36
C LYS A 79 25.71 -7.78 18.26
N LYS A 80 26.48 -8.29 19.23
CA LYS A 80 27.37 -7.47 20.08
C LYS A 80 28.46 -6.75 19.29
N LYS A 81 29.07 -7.40 18.30
CA LYS A 81 30.07 -6.77 17.42
C LYS A 81 29.46 -5.68 16.56
N MET A 82 28.26 -5.88 16.04
CA MET A 82 27.54 -4.88 15.27
C MET A 82 27.07 -3.69 16.15
N LEU A 83 26.64 -3.94 17.40
CA LEU A 83 26.40 -2.89 18.40
C LEU A 83 27.67 -2.05 18.63
N ASP A 84 28.82 -2.70 18.78
CA ASP A 84 30.10 -2.01 19.00
C ASP A 84 30.53 -1.18 17.77
N ILE A 85 30.22 -1.65 16.56
CA ILE A 85 30.47 -0.91 15.31
C ILE A 85 29.55 0.32 15.21
N LEU A 86 28.24 0.18 15.47
CA LEU A 86 27.30 1.30 15.42
C LEU A 86 27.63 2.35 16.48
N LYS A 87 27.98 1.92 17.69
CA LYS A 87 28.46 2.83 18.76
C LYS A 87 29.72 3.56 18.34
N ARG A 88 30.69 2.86 17.74
CA ARG A 88 31.93 3.48 17.27
C ARG A 88 31.66 4.52 16.17
N PHE A 89 30.79 4.20 15.23
CA PHE A 89 30.44 5.12 14.14
C PHE A 89 29.75 6.39 14.67
N HIS A 90 28.80 6.24 15.61
CA HIS A 90 28.19 7.38 16.28
C HIS A 90 29.21 8.22 17.04
N LEU A 91 30.11 7.60 17.80
CA LEU A 91 31.17 8.30 18.52
C LEU A 91 32.16 9.00 17.58
N GLU A 92 32.42 8.46 16.38
CA GLU A 92 33.30 9.06 15.37
C GLU A 92 32.63 10.26 14.67
N GLU A 93 31.35 10.18 14.32
CA GLU A 93 30.57 11.32 13.79
C GLU A 93 30.43 12.45 14.82
N GLU A 94 30.35 12.12 16.11
CA GLU A 94 30.32 13.09 17.22
C GLU A 94 31.63 13.87 17.36
N MET A 95 32.79 13.31 16.97
CA MET A 95 34.08 13.98 17.02
C MET A 95 34.29 15.01 15.88
N GLU A 96 33.53 14.91 14.79
CA GLU A 96 33.59 15.88 13.67
C GLU A 96 32.64 17.08 13.87
N SER A 97 31.72 17.02 14.82
CA SER A 97 30.78 18.09 15.16
C SER A 97 31.23 18.82 16.43
N GLU A 98 31.85 20.00 16.31
CA GLU A 98 32.20 20.86 17.46
C GLU A 98 30.94 21.47 18.12
N GLY A 99 30.17 20.67 18.85
CA GLY A 99 29.04 21.14 19.64
C GLY A 99 28.13 20.08 20.25
N LYS A 100 28.34 19.84 21.55
CA LYS A 100 27.52 19.14 22.57
C LYS A 100 27.70 17.61 22.70
N ASP A 101 28.14 17.23 23.91
CA ASP A 101 28.40 15.88 24.44
C ASP A 101 27.14 15.00 24.64
N GLU A 102 26.18 15.01 23.72
CA GLU A 102 25.00 14.14 23.82
C GLU A 102 24.91 13.18 22.63
N PRO A 103 24.84 11.87 22.88
CA PRO A 103 24.87 10.86 21.83
C PRO A 103 23.78 11.12 20.77
N ILE A 104 24.07 10.84 19.50
CA ILE A 104 23.16 11.11 18.38
C ILE A 104 21.83 10.35 18.54
N LEU A 105 21.93 9.09 18.98
CA LEU A 105 20.82 8.18 19.30
C LEU A 105 21.04 7.56 20.68
N SER A 106 19.95 7.25 21.37
CA SER A 106 19.95 6.54 22.64
C SER A 106 20.32 5.07 22.46
N GLU A 107 21.00 4.50 23.46
CA GLU A 107 21.36 3.06 23.49
C GLU A 107 20.14 2.16 23.37
N GLU A 108 19.01 2.57 23.94
CA GLU A 108 17.74 1.85 23.90
C GLU A 108 17.19 1.77 22.47
N LEU A 109 17.26 2.88 21.73
CA LEU A 109 16.86 2.93 20.32
C LEU A 109 17.76 2.07 19.44
N ILE A 110 19.08 2.11 19.65
CA ILE A 110 20.04 1.27 18.93
C ILE A 110 19.74 -0.23 19.16
N GLN A 111 19.45 -0.62 20.41
CA GLN A 111 19.08 -2.00 20.72
C GLN A 111 17.75 -2.42 20.08
N LYS A 112 16.78 -1.51 20.03
CA LYS A 112 15.48 -1.76 19.38
C LYS A 112 15.63 -1.96 17.87
N VAL A 113 16.38 -1.08 17.20
CA VAL A 113 16.75 -1.21 15.77
C VAL A 113 17.37 -2.58 15.49
N MET A 114 18.35 -3.00 16.31
CA MET A 114 19.05 -4.26 16.12
C MET A 114 18.23 -5.51 16.45
N SER A 115 17.17 -5.34 17.23
CA SER A 115 16.20 -6.41 17.50
C SER A 115 15.24 -6.60 16.33
N GLY A 116 15.23 -5.67 15.36
CA GLY A 116 14.31 -5.67 14.22
C GLY A 116 12.90 -5.22 14.60
N ASP A 117 12.76 -4.54 15.75
CA ASP A 117 11.49 -4.01 16.20
C ASP A 117 11.16 -2.70 15.46
N GLU A 118 9.87 -2.46 15.22
CA GLU A 118 9.38 -1.22 14.63
C GLU A 118 9.60 -0.04 15.59
N ILE A 119 10.08 1.07 15.03
CA ILE A 119 10.40 2.29 15.77
C ILE A 119 9.26 3.28 15.57
N GLU A 120 8.58 3.60 16.66
CA GLU A 120 7.52 4.59 16.70
C GLU A 120 8.08 5.95 17.18
N LEU A 121 7.33 7.04 16.95
CA LEU A 121 7.78 8.37 17.36
C LEU A 121 7.90 8.48 18.89
N GLU A 122 7.11 7.67 19.60
CA GLU A 122 7.05 7.54 21.05
C GLU A 122 8.28 6.87 21.65
N ASP A 123 9.09 6.16 20.85
CA ASP A 123 10.33 5.52 21.30
C ASP A 123 11.51 6.51 21.35
N LEU A 124 11.35 7.69 20.75
CA LEU A 124 12.39 8.71 20.71
C LEU A 124 12.27 9.63 21.93
N SER A 125 13.41 9.97 22.52
CA SER A 125 13.53 11.02 23.53
C SER A 125 13.19 12.39 22.97
N ASP A 126 12.85 13.34 23.86
CA ASP A 126 12.50 14.71 23.47
C ASP A 126 13.61 15.40 22.64
N ASP A 127 14.88 15.10 22.96
CA ASP A 127 16.03 15.65 22.24
C ASP A 127 16.20 15.01 20.85
N GLU A 128 15.98 13.70 20.71
CA GLU A 128 15.96 13.01 19.41
C GLU A 128 14.82 13.51 18.53
N ILE A 129 13.60 13.66 19.08
CA ILE A 129 12.45 14.23 18.36
C ILE A 129 12.77 15.65 17.89
N LYS A 130 13.44 16.45 18.72
CA LYS A 130 13.82 17.82 18.36
C LYS A 130 14.84 17.82 17.22
N ARG A 131 15.87 16.97 17.26
CA ARG A 131 16.86 16.81 16.20
C ARG A 131 16.22 16.33 14.90
N PHE A 132 15.34 15.33 14.98
CA PHE A 132 14.56 14.84 13.84
C PHE A 132 13.72 15.94 13.20
N ARG A 133 12.99 16.73 14.00
CA ARG A 133 12.22 17.89 13.51
C ARG A 133 13.11 18.97 12.90
N GLN A 134 14.30 19.19 13.43
CA GLN A 134 15.28 20.12 12.86
C GLN A 134 15.81 19.62 11.50
N ALA A 135 16.09 18.32 11.36
CA ALA A 135 16.50 17.70 10.11
C ALA A 135 15.37 17.70 9.05
N LEU A 136 14.11 17.54 9.49
CA LEU A 136 12.93 17.74 8.63
C LEU A 136 12.87 19.20 8.13
N ALA A 137 13.05 20.17 9.04
CA ALA A 137 12.97 21.59 8.69
C ALA A 137 14.15 22.07 7.83
N SER A 138 15.34 21.49 8.00
CA SER A 138 16.52 21.78 7.17
C SER A 138 16.40 21.15 5.77
N GLY A 139 15.48 20.19 5.59
CA GLY A 139 15.32 19.43 4.35
C GLY A 139 16.41 18.37 4.16
N GLU A 140 17.20 18.06 5.18
CA GLU A 140 18.23 17.03 5.11
C GLU A 140 17.64 15.66 4.79
N LEU A 141 16.54 15.31 5.48
CA LEU A 141 15.85 14.03 5.28
C LEU A 141 15.19 13.92 3.90
N SER A 142 14.92 15.03 3.22
CA SER A 142 14.30 15.01 1.88
C SER A 142 15.17 14.31 0.83
N LYS A 143 16.49 14.28 1.03
CA LYS A 143 17.43 13.61 0.11
C LYS A 143 17.42 12.09 0.26
N MET A 144 16.91 11.59 1.39
CA MET A 144 16.86 10.16 1.68
C MET A 144 15.55 9.52 1.22
N ILE A 145 14.55 10.32 0.86
CA ILE A 145 13.24 9.85 0.39
C ILE A 145 13.19 9.98 -1.12
N GLU A 146 13.07 8.86 -1.83
CA GLU A 146 12.81 8.88 -3.26
C GLU A 146 11.35 9.28 -3.53
N PRO A 147 11.09 10.36 -4.30
CA PRO A 147 9.73 10.75 -4.64
C PRO A 147 9.08 9.69 -5.54
N TRP A 148 7.93 9.18 -5.11
CA TRP A 148 7.16 8.25 -5.90
C TRP A 148 6.64 8.90 -7.17
N THR A 149 6.94 8.25 -8.30
CA THR A 149 6.34 8.61 -9.57
C THR A 149 5.00 7.87 -9.72
N PRO A 150 3.88 8.59 -9.84
CA PRO A 150 2.59 7.95 -9.97
C PRO A 150 2.53 6.98 -11.13
N TRP A 151 1.97 5.79 -10.89
CA TRP A 151 1.95 4.71 -11.88
C TRP A 151 1.29 5.15 -13.19
N TRP A 152 0.28 6.02 -13.15
CA TRP A 152 -0.40 6.56 -14.33
C TRP A 152 0.45 7.51 -15.18
N LYS A 153 1.59 7.98 -14.67
CA LYS A 153 2.57 8.76 -15.44
C LYS A 153 3.62 7.88 -16.12
N LYS A 154 3.72 6.61 -15.76
CA LYS A 154 4.69 5.68 -16.33
C LYS A 154 4.27 5.25 -17.75
N PRO A 155 5.22 5.03 -18.68
CA PRO A 155 4.90 4.52 -20.02
C PRO A 155 4.14 3.18 -20.00
N SER A 156 4.44 2.34 -19.00
CA SER A 156 3.79 1.04 -18.79
C SER A 156 2.28 1.17 -18.59
N ALA A 157 1.77 2.30 -18.07
CA ALA A 157 0.34 2.52 -17.89
C ALA A 157 -0.45 2.56 -19.21
N ARG A 158 0.20 2.88 -20.34
CA ARG A 158 -0.44 2.88 -21.67
C ARG A 158 -0.68 1.47 -22.22
N SER A 159 -0.04 0.46 -21.63
CA SER A 159 -0.16 -0.95 -22.01
C SER A 159 -1.16 -1.72 -21.15
N ILE A 160 -1.95 -1.05 -20.30
CA ILE A 160 -2.93 -1.72 -19.44
C ILE A 160 -4.07 -2.29 -20.30
N SER A 161 -4.15 -3.62 -20.30
CA SER A 161 -5.20 -4.38 -20.96
C SER A 161 -5.84 -5.37 -20.00
N LEU A 162 -7.17 -5.38 -19.96
CA LEU A 162 -7.97 -6.41 -19.29
C LEU A 162 -8.61 -7.32 -20.32
N SER A 163 -9.06 -8.49 -19.90
CA SER A 163 -9.89 -9.36 -20.72
C SER A 163 -11.25 -8.68 -21.04
N PRO A 164 -12.01 -9.21 -22.03
CA PRO A 164 -13.35 -8.70 -22.33
C PRO A 164 -14.34 -8.81 -21.17
N ASP A 165 -14.08 -9.68 -20.20
CA ASP A 165 -14.90 -9.85 -19.00
C ASP A 165 -14.38 -9.05 -17.79
N GLY A 166 -13.36 -8.21 -18.01
CA GLY A 166 -12.79 -7.30 -17.00
C GLY A 166 -11.76 -7.94 -16.08
N SER A 167 -11.49 -9.25 -16.19
CA SER A 167 -10.44 -9.91 -15.42
C SER A 167 -9.03 -9.53 -15.88
N GLN A 168 -8.09 -9.59 -14.94
CA GLN A 168 -6.68 -9.30 -15.19
C GLN A 168 -6.07 -10.38 -16.07
N LEU A 169 -5.40 -9.94 -17.14
CA LEU A 169 -4.62 -10.83 -17.99
C LEU A 169 -3.31 -11.22 -17.28
N ILE A 170 -2.95 -12.50 -17.35
CA ILE A 170 -1.69 -13.01 -16.81
C ILE A 170 -0.54 -12.28 -17.51
N ARG A 171 0.19 -11.44 -16.78
CA ARG A 171 1.39 -10.78 -17.28
C ARG A 171 2.58 -11.70 -17.02
N HIS A 172 3.30 -12.07 -18.07
CA HIS A 172 4.58 -12.76 -17.91
C HIS A 172 5.53 -11.79 -17.22
N VAL A 173 5.97 -12.13 -16.00
CA VAL A 173 7.06 -11.41 -15.35
C VAL A 173 8.29 -11.69 -16.19
N ILE A 174 8.69 -10.75 -17.06
CA ILE A 174 10.03 -10.79 -17.63
C ILE A 174 10.93 -10.40 -16.46
N VAL A 175 11.44 -11.41 -15.76
CA VAL A 175 12.69 -11.23 -15.03
C VAL A 175 13.71 -10.98 -16.13
N GLU A 176 13.99 -9.71 -16.42
CA GLU A 176 15.10 -9.40 -17.31
C GLU A 176 16.36 -9.94 -16.63
N ASP A 177 16.88 -11.03 -17.18
CA ASP A 177 18.30 -11.42 -17.06
C ASP A 177 19.16 -10.34 -17.74
N THR A 178 19.06 -9.10 -17.28
CA THR A 178 20.07 -8.08 -17.54
C THR A 178 21.19 -8.32 -16.54
N SER A 179 22.19 -9.03 -17.04
CA SER A 179 23.56 -9.05 -16.55
C SER A 179 24.02 -7.66 -16.12
N VAL A 180 23.92 -7.35 -14.83
CA VAL A 180 24.92 -6.88 -13.86
C VAL A 180 24.09 -6.52 -12.62
N SER A 181 23.77 -7.52 -11.81
CA SER A 181 23.06 -7.32 -10.55
C SER A 181 23.99 -6.67 -9.54
N ASP A 182 23.64 -5.46 -9.11
CA ASP A 182 24.14 -4.86 -7.89
C ASP A 182 23.71 -5.77 -6.71
N PRO A 183 24.62 -6.29 -5.85
CA PRO A 183 24.28 -7.26 -4.81
C PRO A 183 23.40 -6.71 -3.67
N MET A 184 22.96 -5.45 -3.76
CA MET A 184 22.22 -4.71 -2.73
C MET A 184 20.76 -4.44 -3.09
N ALA A 185 20.26 -4.88 -4.25
CA ALA A 185 18.85 -4.74 -4.57
C ALA A 185 18.02 -5.80 -3.83
N ASP A 186 17.17 -5.32 -2.92
CA ASP A 186 16.21 -6.09 -2.13
C ASP A 186 15.25 -6.90 -3.04
N PRO A 187 15.13 -8.23 -2.87
CA PRO A 187 14.24 -9.06 -3.70
C PRO A 187 12.75 -8.73 -3.58
N GLU A 188 12.33 -7.97 -2.56
CA GLU A 188 10.93 -7.58 -2.35
C GLU A 188 10.47 -6.40 -3.22
N SER A 189 11.36 -5.70 -3.94
CA SER A 189 11.02 -4.51 -4.73
C SER A 189 10.42 -4.79 -6.12
N SER A 190 9.91 -5.99 -6.37
CA SER A 190 9.17 -6.32 -7.60
C SER A 190 7.66 -6.18 -7.38
N ILE A 191 7.25 -5.10 -6.71
CA ILE A 191 5.88 -4.62 -6.75
C ILE A 191 5.61 -4.29 -8.22
N SER A 192 4.66 -4.99 -8.84
CA SER A 192 4.18 -4.64 -10.17
C SER A 192 3.85 -3.15 -10.17
N GLU A 193 4.58 -2.36 -10.97
CA GLU A 193 4.52 -0.89 -10.92
C GLU A 193 3.11 -0.30 -11.19
N ILE A 194 2.22 -1.13 -11.71
CA ILE A 194 0.83 -0.81 -12.02
C ILE A 194 -0.05 -1.64 -11.10
N PRO A 195 -1.06 -1.04 -10.46
CA PRO A 195 -1.98 -1.77 -9.62
C PRO A 195 -2.67 -2.91 -10.36
N GLU A 196 -2.86 -4.02 -9.67
CA GLU A 196 -3.52 -5.19 -10.20
C GLU A 196 -5.01 -4.94 -10.47
N GLY A 197 -5.53 -5.57 -11.52
CA GLY A 197 -6.93 -5.51 -11.91
C GLY A 197 -7.80 -6.51 -11.12
N PRO A 198 -9.05 -6.74 -11.55
CA PRO A 198 -9.91 -7.76 -10.97
C PRO A 198 -9.38 -9.19 -11.23
N GLU A 199 -9.28 -10.03 -10.20
CA GLU A 199 -8.93 -11.45 -10.38
C GLU A 199 -10.06 -12.29 -11.00
N SER A 200 -11.30 -11.79 -10.91
CA SER A 200 -12.50 -12.48 -11.40
C SER A 200 -13.28 -11.59 -12.36
N PRO A 201 -14.08 -12.19 -13.26
CA PRO A 201 -14.92 -11.45 -14.20
C PRO A 201 -15.83 -10.44 -13.48
N LEU A 202 -15.92 -9.23 -14.02
CA LEU A 202 -16.82 -8.22 -13.51
C LEU A 202 -18.26 -8.54 -13.93
N PRO A 203 -19.22 -8.57 -12.99
CA PRO A 203 -20.62 -8.82 -13.32
C PRO A 203 -21.22 -7.64 -14.08
N SER A 204 -22.29 -7.90 -14.82
CA SER A 204 -23.03 -6.84 -15.47
C SER A 204 -23.79 -5.97 -14.45
N LEU A 205 -23.95 -4.68 -14.72
CA LEU A 205 -24.73 -3.76 -13.89
C LEU A 205 -26.16 -4.23 -13.66
N LYS A 206 -26.77 -4.91 -14.63
CA LYS A 206 -28.12 -5.48 -14.51
C LYS A 206 -28.22 -6.56 -13.43
N GLN A 207 -27.10 -7.19 -13.08
CA GLN A 207 -27.01 -8.16 -11.99
C GLN A 207 -26.88 -7.48 -10.62
N LEU A 208 -26.34 -6.24 -10.59
CA LEU A 208 -26.14 -5.47 -9.37
C LEU A 208 -27.34 -4.60 -8.99
N THR A 209 -28.03 -4.03 -9.98
CA THR A 209 -29.18 -3.15 -9.78
C THR A 209 -30.26 -3.37 -10.83
N ARG A 210 -31.52 -3.18 -10.41
CA ARG A 210 -32.68 -3.16 -11.30
C ARG A 210 -32.98 -1.76 -11.83
N ALA A 211 -32.52 -0.72 -11.13
CA ALA A 211 -32.69 0.66 -11.53
C ALA A 211 -31.61 1.03 -12.55
N GLU A 212 -31.95 1.92 -13.48
CA GLU A 212 -30.96 2.46 -14.41
C GLU A 212 -29.86 3.22 -13.65
N PRO A 213 -28.59 3.05 -14.02
CA PRO A 213 -27.49 3.80 -13.43
C PRO A 213 -27.71 5.31 -13.59
N SER A 214 -27.43 6.08 -12.53
CA SER A 214 -27.57 7.53 -12.56
C SER A 214 -26.63 8.16 -13.60
N PRO A 215 -27.07 9.19 -14.35
CA PRO A 215 -26.18 9.92 -15.26
C PRO A 215 -25.04 10.65 -14.52
N LEU A 216 -25.20 10.88 -13.20
CA LEU A 216 -24.22 11.57 -12.36
C LEU A 216 -23.00 10.70 -11.99
N LEU A 217 -22.98 9.42 -12.36
CA LEU A 217 -21.85 8.53 -12.05
C LEU A 217 -20.52 9.01 -12.65
N THR A 218 -20.58 9.67 -13.81
CA THR A 218 -19.41 10.34 -14.42
C THR A 218 -18.84 11.43 -13.52
N VAL A 219 -19.70 12.24 -12.89
CA VAL A 219 -19.32 13.30 -11.94
C VAL A 219 -18.79 12.70 -10.65
N HIS A 220 -19.47 11.69 -10.12
CA HIS A 220 -19.04 10.98 -8.91
C HIS A 220 -17.68 10.30 -9.09
N LEU A 221 -17.39 9.78 -10.30
CA LEU A 221 -16.08 9.21 -10.62
C LEU A 221 -14.96 10.25 -10.48
N VAL A 222 -15.19 11.51 -10.84
CA VAL A 222 -14.17 12.57 -10.69
C VAL A 222 -13.81 12.80 -9.21
N ASP A 223 -14.80 12.89 -8.33
CA ASP A 223 -14.58 13.00 -6.86
C ASP A 223 -13.80 11.79 -6.31
N ILE A 224 -14.19 10.57 -6.73
CA ILE A 224 -13.51 9.34 -6.30
C ILE A 224 -12.07 9.30 -6.79
N LEU A 225 -11.81 9.62 -8.07
CA LEU A 225 -10.46 9.63 -8.63
C LEU A 225 -9.60 10.72 -8.00
N TYR A 226 -10.16 11.89 -7.68
CA TYR A 226 -9.44 12.93 -6.95
C TYR A 226 -8.97 12.40 -5.60
N SER A 227 -9.87 11.79 -4.83
CA SER A 227 -9.54 11.22 -3.52
C SER A 227 -8.50 10.11 -3.62
N TYR A 228 -8.58 9.23 -4.62
CA TYR A 228 -7.57 8.21 -4.86
C TYR A 228 -6.18 8.82 -5.15
N CYS A 229 -6.12 9.80 -6.06
CA CYS A 229 -4.86 10.47 -6.40
C CYS A 229 -4.28 11.23 -5.20
N PHE A 230 -5.14 11.91 -4.43
CA PHE A 230 -4.75 12.63 -3.23
C PHE A 230 -4.11 11.69 -2.22
N THR A 231 -4.78 10.59 -1.90
CA THR A 231 -4.30 9.61 -0.92
C THR A 231 -2.98 9.00 -1.37
N LEU A 232 -2.86 8.54 -2.63
CA LEU A 232 -1.59 7.98 -3.10
C LEU A 232 -0.43 8.98 -3.06
N ARG A 233 -0.67 10.25 -3.40
CA ARG A 233 0.38 11.27 -3.30
C ARG A 233 0.77 11.58 -1.87
N LEU A 234 -0.19 11.62 -0.95
CA LEU A 234 0.08 11.88 0.45
C LEU A 234 0.95 10.77 1.06
N TYR A 235 0.71 9.53 0.64
CA TYR A 235 1.44 8.34 1.11
C TYR A 235 2.65 7.97 0.23
N ASN A 236 3.08 8.84 -0.68
CA ASN A 236 4.18 8.58 -1.60
C ASN A 236 4.08 7.20 -2.30
N GLY A 237 2.86 6.82 -2.71
CA GLY A 237 2.57 5.55 -3.37
C GLY A 237 2.36 4.35 -2.45
N ASP A 238 2.79 4.42 -1.19
CA ASP A 238 2.70 3.33 -0.23
C ASP A 238 1.61 3.56 0.82
N TRP A 239 0.36 3.30 0.43
CA TRP A 239 -0.75 3.34 1.38
C TRP A 239 -0.75 2.15 2.36
N CYS A 240 0.09 1.14 2.14
CA CYS A 240 0.17 -0.03 3.02
C CYS A 240 0.89 0.27 4.34
N SER A 241 1.67 1.35 4.40
CA SER A 241 2.37 1.79 5.61
C SER A 241 1.41 2.17 6.75
N ASP A 242 0.28 2.80 6.41
CA ASP A 242 -0.83 3.05 7.34
C ASP A 242 -2.18 2.93 6.61
N PRO A 243 -2.72 1.69 6.48
CA PRO A 243 -3.92 1.45 5.71
C PRO A 243 -5.16 2.13 6.31
N PHE A 244 -5.22 2.27 7.64
CA PHE A 244 -6.38 2.86 8.31
C PHE A 244 -6.37 4.39 8.21
N GLY A 245 -5.21 5.02 8.36
CA GLY A 245 -5.02 6.44 8.05
C GLY A 245 -5.28 6.74 6.58
N ALA A 246 -4.80 5.92 5.65
CA ALA A 246 -5.05 6.09 4.22
C ALA A 246 -6.56 6.05 3.89
N CYS A 247 -7.29 5.12 4.51
CA CYS A 247 -8.76 5.07 4.44
C CYS A 247 -9.42 6.35 4.97
N THR A 248 -8.97 6.83 6.13
CA THR A 248 -9.51 8.03 6.77
C THR A 248 -9.31 9.25 5.89
N VAL A 249 -8.11 9.40 5.31
CA VAL A 249 -7.78 10.45 4.35
C VAL A 249 -8.71 10.36 3.13
N ALA A 250 -8.78 9.19 2.50
CA ALA A 250 -9.61 8.97 1.33
C ALA A 250 -11.08 9.38 1.54
N LEU A 251 -11.67 8.95 2.67
CA LEU A 251 -13.04 9.29 3.01
C LEU A 251 -13.23 10.75 3.42
N SER A 252 -12.21 11.43 3.94
CA SER A 252 -12.31 12.85 4.27
C SER A 252 -12.36 13.74 3.03
N VAL A 253 -11.56 13.39 2.00
CA VAL A 253 -11.44 14.15 0.75
C VAL A 253 -12.62 13.91 -0.19
N SER A 254 -13.13 12.67 -0.27
CA SER A 254 -14.28 12.34 -1.13
C SER A 254 -15.60 12.59 -0.41
N LYS A 255 -16.37 13.58 -0.87
CA LYS A 255 -17.72 13.82 -0.33
C LYS A 255 -18.69 12.74 -0.79
N VAL A 256 -18.48 12.17 -1.99
CA VAL A 256 -19.28 11.03 -2.49
C VAL A 256 -19.12 9.82 -1.58
N MET A 257 -17.90 9.47 -1.17
CA MET A 257 -17.67 8.28 -0.34
C MET A 257 -17.89 8.54 1.15
N GLY A 258 -17.40 9.66 1.67
CA GLY A 258 -17.38 9.98 3.10
C GLY A 258 -18.69 10.51 3.67
N GLU A 259 -19.49 11.20 2.85
CA GLU A 259 -20.69 11.95 3.25
C GLU A 259 -21.94 11.60 2.42
N ASP A 260 -21.85 10.64 1.48
CA ASP A 260 -22.96 10.28 0.57
C ASP A 260 -23.46 11.48 -0.28
N ALA A 261 -22.59 12.45 -0.54
CA ALA A 261 -22.89 13.59 -1.39
C ALA A 261 -23.16 13.15 -2.83
N LYS A 262 -23.95 13.95 -3.55
CA LYS A 262 -24.37 13.69 -4.93
C LYS A 262 -24.08 14.92 -5.80
N PRO A 263 -22.79 15.26 -6.01
CA PRO A 263 -22.45 16.40 -6.83
C PRO A 263 -23.04 16.23 -8.23
N GLU A 264 -23.66 17.29 -8.73
CA GLU A 264 -24.37 17.28 -10.01
C GLU A 264 -23.47 17.72 -11.16
N THR A 265 -22.36 18.40 -10.85
CA THR A 265 -21.41 18.92 -11.85
C THR A 265 -19.96 18.59 -11.50
N VAL A 266 -19.10 18.50 -12.53
CA VAL A 266 -17.65 18.34 -12.36
C VAL A 266 -17.06 19.50 -11.55
N SER A 267 -17.55 20.72 -11.76
CA SER A 267 -17.11 21.91 -11.01
C SER A 267 -17.39 21.75 -9.51
N GLU A 268 -18.58 21.29 -9.13
CA GLU A 268 -18.97 21.07 -7.74
C GLU A 268 -18.10 19.98 -7.09
N ALA A 269 -17.94 18.84 -7.76
CA ALA A 269 -17.11 17.73 -7.30
C ALA A 269 -15.66 18.17 -7.04
N LEU A 270 -15.05 18.86 -8.01
CA LEU A 270 -13.67 19.36 -7.87
C LEU A 270 -13.55 20.43 -6.79
N THR A 271 -14.49 21.38 -6.72
CA THR A 271 -14.44 22.46 -5.72
C THR A 271 -14.47 21.88 -4.31
N ALA A 272 -15.39 20.95 -4.02
CA ALA A 272 -15.47 20.30 -2.71
C ALA A 272 -14.18 19.55 -2.33
N CYS A 273 -13.57 18.83 -3.28
CA CYS A 273 -12.30 18.13 -3.07
C CYS A 273 -11.12 19.08 -2.85
N ILE A 274 -11.06 20.18 -3.61
CA ILE A 274 -10.01 21.21 -3.53
C ILE A 274 -10.13 21.99 -2.21
N GLU A 275 -11.34 22.32 -1.78
CA GLU A 275 -11.60 22.95 -0.49
C GLU A 275 -11.07 22.09 0.66
N GLU A 276 -11.33 20.78 0.64
CA GLU A 276 -10.79 19.86 1.64
C GLU A 276 -9.25 19.79 1.56
N THR A 277 -8.68 19.70 0.36
CA THR A 277 -7.22 19.70 0.16
C THR A 277 -6.55 20.98 0.68
N CYS A 278 -7.25 22.10 0.59
CA CYS A 278 -6.77 23.40 1.08
C CYS A 278 -7.15 23.67 2.55
N SER A 279 -7.83 22.73 3.22
CA SER A 279 -8.25 22.86 4.60
C SER A 279 -7.03 22.90 5.55
N PRO A 280 -7.20 23.39 6.80
CA PRO A 280 -6.12 23.39 7.78
C PRO A 280 -5.49 22.01 8.03
N ALA A 281 -6.24 20.93 7.80
CA ALA A 281 -5.74 19.56 7.92
C ALA A 281 -4.67 19.24 6.87
N TYR A 282 -4.85 19.69 5.62
CA TYR A 282 -4.00 19.31 4.49
C TYR A 282 -3.21 20.45 3.86
N ARG A 283 -3.35 21.70 4.31
CA ARG A 283 -2.65 22.86 3.74
C ARG A 283 -1.12 22.71 3.64
N HIS A 284 -0.53 21.87 4.50
CA HIS A 284 0.91 21.61 4.53
C HIS A 284 1.39 20.78 3.33
N THR A 285 0.50 20.11 2.60
CA THR A 285 0.79 19.27 1.43
C THR A 285 1.08 20.05 0.14
N GLY A 286 0.96 21.39 0.18
CA GLY A 286 1.21 22.27 -0.98
C GLY A 286 0.00 23.08 -1.45
N GLY A 287 -1.13 22.96 -0.75
CA GLY A 287 -2.32 23.81 -0.93
C GLY A 287 -2.89 23.78 -2.35
N PHE A 288 -3.32 24.94 -2.86
CA PHE A 288 -4.03 25.02 -4.14
C PHE A 288 -3.20 24.52 -5.34
N ARG A 289 -1.90 24.80 -5.38
CA ARG A 289 -1.03 24.31 -6.47
C ARG A 289 -0.94 22.79 -6.49
N PHE A 290 -0.88 22.17 -5.31
CA PHE A 290 -0.94 20.71 -5.19
C PHE A 290 -2.31 20.17 -5.64
N ALA A 291 -3.40 20.84 -5.23
CA ALA A 291 -4.76 20.50 -5.64
C ALA A 291 -4.95 20.51 -7.16
N ILE A 292 -4.42 21.52 -7.86
CA ILE A 292 -4.45 21.58 -9.33
C ILE A 292 -3.62 20.47 -9.97
N GLY A 293 -2.47 20.11 -9.38
CA GLY A 293 -1.68 18.97 -9.82
C GLY A 293 -2.40 17.62 -9.69
N LEU A 294 -3.34 17.49 -8.75
CA LEU A 294 -4.22 16.31 -8.64
C LEU A 294 -5.27 16.28 -9.75
N VAL A 295 -5.75 17.44 -10.20
CA VAL A 295 -6.64 17.51 -11.38
C VAL A 295 -5.91 17.01 -12.63
N ASP A 296 -4.61 17.30 -12.79
CA ASP A 296 -3.79 16.73 -13.86
C ASP A 296 -3.65 15.21 -13.78
N ASP A 297 -3.61 14.65 -12.57
CA ASP A 297 -3.58 13.19 -12.38
C ASP A 297 -4.88 12.54 -12.81
N ILE A 298 -6.02 13.15 -12.47
CA ILE A 298 -7.35 12.68 -12.93
C ILE A 298 -7.42 12.70 -14.46
N ILE A 299 -6.99 13.80 -15.09
CA ILE A 299 -6.94 13.93 -16.55
C ILE A 299 -6.05 12.84 -17.16
N SER A 300 -4.90 12.58 -16.54
CA SER A 300 -3.96 11.52 -16.96
C SER A 300 -4.63 10.14 -16.89
N LEU A 301 -5.28 9.81 -15.78
CA LEU A 301 -6.01 8.55 -15.60
C LEU A 301 -7.15 8.37 -16.60
N LEU A 302 -7.96 9.41 -16.81
CA LEU A 302 -9.04 9.39 -17.80
C LEU A 302 -8.50 9.18 -19.22
N SER A 303 -7.34 9.76 -19.54
CA SER A 303 -6.69 9.62 -20.85
C SER A 303 -6.12 8.22 -21.10
N LEU A 304 -5.86 7.43 -20.06
CA LEU A 304 -5.45 6.03 -20.17
C LEU A 304 -6.61 5.08 -20.48
N GLY A 305 -7.85 5.52 -20.26
CA GLY A 305 -9.07 4.79 -20.62
C GLY A 305 -9.57 3.79 -19.56
N GLY A 306 -10.63 3.06 -19.91
CA GLY A 306 -11.44 2.28 -18.97
C GLY A 306 -10.66 1.22 -18.19
N ASN A 307 -9.71 0.52 -18.83
CA ASN A 307 -8.92 -0.51 -18.15
C ASN A 307 -8.05 0.07 -17.02
N ALA A 308 -7.43 1.23 -17.24
CA ALA A 308 -6.64 1.91 -16.21
C ALA A 308 -7.53 2.40 -15.06
N LEU A 309 -8.71 2.93 -15.37
CA LEU A 309 -9.70 3.34 -14.36
C LEU A 309 -10.20 2.16 -13.53
N VAL A 310 -10.45 1.00 -14.15
CA VAL A 310 -10.78 -0.24 -13.43
C VAL A 310 -9.66 -0.64 -12.47
N CYS A 311 -8.40 -0.62 -12.92
CA CYS A 311 -7.25 -0.94 -12.05
C CYS A 311 -7.12 0.05 -10.88
N ALA A 312 -7.29 1.35 -11.14
CA ALA A 312 -7.28 2.40 -10.10
C ALA A 312 -8.36 2.16 -9.04
N LEU A 313 -9.59 1.85 -9.47
CA LEU A 313 -10.70 1.58 -8.57
C LEU A 313 -10.52 0.27 -7.79
N CYS A 314 -9.95 -0.76 -8.41
CA CYS A 314 -9.57 -2.00 -7.73
C CYS A 314 -8.52 -1.77 -6.65
N ASP A 315 -7.52 -0.94 -6.95
CA ASP A 315 -6.50 -0.55 -5.97
C ASP A 315 -7.07 0.24 -4.80
N PHE A 316 -7.93 1.20 -5.11
CA PHE A 316 -8.64 1.94 -4.08
C PHE A 316 -9.49 1.02 -3.21
N ARG A 317 -10.10 0.02 -3.82
CA ARG A 317 -10.89 -0.97 -3.11
C ARG A 317 -10.01 -1.85 -2.20
N ARG A 318 -8.80 -2.23 -2.63
CA ARG A 318 -7.82 -2.94 -1.78
C ARG A 318 -7.41 -2.08 -0.58
N LEU A 319 -7.16 -0.79 -0.79
CA LEU A 319 -6.89 0.17 0.28
C LEU A 319 -8.02 0.16 1.32
N ILE A 320 -9.28 0.30 0.89
CA ILE A 320 -10.45 0.27 1.80
C ILE A 320 -10.57 -1.05 2.58
N HIS A 321 -10.39 -2.19 1.91
CA HIS A 321 -10.47 -3.51 2.57
C HIS A 321 -9.37 -3.72 3.60
N THR A 322 -8.13 -3.32 3.28
CA THR A 322 -6.99 -3.49 4.17
C THR A 322 -7.17 -2.60 5.41
N GLY A 323 -7.62 -1.36 5.25
CA GLY A 323 -7.95 -0.50 6.39
C GLY A 323 -9.12 -1.02 7.24
N GLU A 324 -10.17 -1.63 6.65
CA GLU A 324 -11.23 -2.29 7.43
C GLU A 324 -10.68 -3.46 8.26
N ARG A 325 -9.71 -4.20 7.71
CA ARG A 325 -9.07 -5.33 8.40
C ARG A 325 -8.20 -4.86 9.56
N MET A 326 -7.43 -3.79 9.37
CA MET A 326 -6.59 -3.18 10.43
C MET A 326 -7.43 -2.60 11.57
N LEU A 327 -8.50 -1.85 11.26
CA LEU A 327 -9.43 -1.31 12.26
C LEU A 327 -10.04 -2.39 13.17
N LYS A 328 -10.23 -3.61 12.66
CA LYS A 328 -10.74 -4.73 13.47
C LYS A 328 -9.70 -5.26 14.46
N ALA A 329 -8.41 -5.19 14.12
CA ALA A 329 -7.30 -5.63 14.96
C ALA A 329 -6.98 -4.63 16.08
N GLU A 330 -7.20 -3.33 15.85
CA GLU A 330 -6.94 -2.29 16.83
C GLU A 330 -7.88 -2.32 18.04
N ARG A 331 -7.45 -1.70 19.15
CA ARG A 331 -8.22 -1.55 20.40
C ARG A 331 -9.07 -0.26 20.44
N VAL A 332 -9.76 0.07 19.34
CA VAL A 332 -10.67 1.23 19.28
C VAL A 332 -11.98 0.97 20.03
N GLY A 333 -12.59 2.01 20.61
CA GLY A 333 -13.91 1.94 21.25
C GLY A 333 -14.98 1.31 20.35
N LYS A 334 -15.85 0.46 20.93
CA LYS A 334 -16.81 -0.37 20.18
C LYS A 334 -17.71 0.45 19.23
N THR A 335 -18.18 1.62 19.68
CA THR A 335 -19.08 2.49 18.92
C THR A 335 -18.40 3.16 17.74
N GLU A 336 -17.21 3.72 17.94
CA GLU A 336 -16.44 4.37 16.88
C GLU A 336 -16.01 3.38 15.81
N ARG A 337 -15.54 2.20 16.25
CA ARG A 337 -15.21 1.09 15.36
C ARG A 337 -16.39 0.68 14.48
N ALA A 338 -17.59 0.55 15.05
CA ALA A 338 -18.78 0.19 14.31
C ALA A 338 -19.13 1.26 13.24
N ARG A 339 -19.05 2.54 13.61
CA ARG A 339 -19.29 3.67 12.69
C ARG A 339 -18.28 3.68 11.54
N SER A 340 -16.98 3.57 11.83
CA SER A 340 -15.93 3.58 10.82
C SER A 340 -16.03 2.35 9.90
N THR A 341 -16.30 1.16 10.47
CA THR A 341 -16.53 -0.06 9.69
C THR A 341 -17.73 0.09 8.74
N GLN A 342 -18.82 0.71 9.19
CA GLN A 342 -19.99 0.96 8.34
C GLN A 342 -19.66 1.89 7.17
N LYS A 343 -18.90 2.97 7.42
CA LYS A 343 -18.45 3.89 6.37
C LYS A 343 -17.56 3.19 5.34
N LEU A 344 -16.58 2.41 5.79
CA LEU A 344 -15.67 1.66 4.91
C LEU A 344 -16.42 0.66 4.03
N ARG A 345 -17.40 -0.06 4.60
CA ARG A 345 -18.27 -0.96 3.81
C ARG A 345 -19.15 -0.21 2.81
N GLY A 346 -19.60 0.99 3.14
CA GLY A 346 -20.34 1.85 2.22
C GLY A 346 -19.47 2.27 1.03
N ALA A 347 -18.25 2.73 1.32
CA ALA A 347 -17.26 3.09 0.30
C ALA A 347 -16.86 1.90 -0.57
N ASP A 348 -16.62 0.73 0.03
CA ASP A 348 -16.31 -0.50 -0.72
C ASP A 348 -17.39 -0.84 -1.75
N ARG A 349 -18.66 -0.79 -1.36
CA ARG A 349 -19.77 -1.07 -2.27
C ARG A 349 -19.88 -0.04 -3.38
N LYS A 350 -19.65 1.24 -3.09
CA LYS A 350 -19.63 2.32 -4.10
C LYS A 350 -18.51 2.11 -5.10
N LEU A 351 -17.30 1.82 -4.61
CA LEU A 351 -16.14 1.52 -5.45
C LEU A 351 -16.41 0.31 -6.33
N TYR A 352 -16.93 -0.79 -5.76
CA TYR A 352 -17.27 -1.98 -6.54
C TYR A 352 -18.30 -1.70 -7.64
N PHE A 353 -19.37 -0.97 -7.30
CA PHE A 353 -20.38 -0.58 -8.27
C PHE A 353 -19.77 0.32 -9.36
N MET A 354 -18.92 1.28 -8.98
CA MET A 354 -18.23 2.16 -9.90
C MET A 354 -17.29 1.39 -10.82
N THR A 355 -16.54 0.40 -10.32
CA THR A 355 -15.67 -0.48 -11.13
C THR A 355 -16.48 -1.20 -12.20
N CYS A 356 -17.61 -1.82 -11.83
CA CYS A 356 -18.47 -2.50 -12.79
C CYS A 356 -19.10 -1.51 -13.79
N TRP A 357 -19.46 -0.32 -13.33
CA TRP A 357 -20.04 0.71 -14.20
C TRP A 357 -19.04 1.24 -15.23
N VAL A 358 -17.80 1.52 -14.81
CA VAL A 358 -16.69 1.94 -15.68
C VAL A 358 -16.42 0.86 -16.73
N HIS A 359 -16.40 -0.41 -16.34
CA HIS A 359 -16.16 -1.51 -17.28
C HIS A 359 -17.22 -1.61 -18.40
N GLU A 360 -18.48 -1.29 -18.11
CA GLU A 360 -19.57 -1.29 -19.11
C GLU A 360 -19.62 -0.01 -19.98
N GLN A 361 -18.86 1.04 -19.68
CA GLN A 361 -18.90 2.27 -20.47
C GLN A 361 -18.08 2.17 -21.77
N PRO A 362 -18.51 2.86 -22.84
CA PRO A 362 -17.74 2.94 -24.08
C PRO A 362 -16.42 3.69 -23.88
N ASN A 363 -15.39 3.32 -24.64
CA ASN A 363 -14.05 3.91 -24.52
C ASN A 363 -14.03 5.42 -24.82
N GLU A 364 -14.96 5.92 -25.63
CA GLU A 364 -15.14 7.32 -26.00
C GLU A 364 -15.64 8.21 -24.84
N ALA A 365 -16.16 7.60 -23.76
CA ALA A 365 -16.64 8.33 -22.59
C ALA A 365 -15.51 9.06 -21.87
N TRP A 366 -14.32 8.47 -21.82
CA TRP A 366 -13.21 8.96 -20.99
C TRP A 366 -12.51 10.20 -21.55
N PRO A 367 -12.19 10.28 -22.86
CA PRO A 367 -11.67 11.51 -23.45
C PRO A 367 -12.64 12.69 -23.31
N SER A 368 -13.95 12.42 -23.42
CA SER A 368 -15.00 13.44 -23.24
C SER A 368 -15.01 13.98 -21.80
N LEU A 369 -14.96 13.10 -20.80
CA LEU A 369 -14.87 13.49 -19.39
C LEU A 369 -13.55 14.20 -19.07
N ALA A 370 -12.42 13.73 -19.62
CA ALA A 370 -11.11 14.37 -19.47
C ALA A 370 -11.15 15.82 -19.96
N ARG A 371 -11.78 16.08 -21.12
CA ARG A 371 -11.92 17.43 -21.65
C ARG A 371 -12.79 18.33 -20.76
N LEU A 372 -13.87 17.79 -20.18
CA LEU A 372 -14.68 18.53 -19.22
C LEU A 372 -13.86 18.93 -17.98
N VAL A 373 -13.10 17.99 -17.42
CA VAL A 373 -12.21 18.23 -16.27
C VAL A 373 -11.14 19.27 -16.62
N GLU A 374 -10.54 19.19 -17.81
CA GLU A 374 -9.54 20.15 -18.30
C GLU A 374 -10.10 21.58 -18.42
N VAL A 375 -11.34 21.73 -18.91
CA VAL A 375 -12.01 23.04 -18.96
C VAL A 375 -12.26 23.59 -17.55
N GLN A 376 -12.70 22.75 -16.61
CA GLN A 376 -12.88 23.18 -15.21
C GLN A 376 -11.55 23.56 -14.56
N LYS A 377 -10.47 22.81 -14.83
CA LYS A 377 -9.12 23.14 -14.37
C LYS A 377 -8.69 24.53 -14.83
N ALA A 378 -8.82 24.82 -16.13
CA ALA A 378 -8.47 26.13 -16.68
C ALA A 378 -9.26 27.26 -16.01
N SER A 379 -10.57 27.06 -15.79
CA SER A 379 -11.41 28.03 -15.07
C SER A 379 -10.93 28.28 -13.64
N LEU A 380 -10.49 27.24 -12.93
CA LEU A 380 -9.95 27.36 -11.55
C LEU A 380 -8.62 28.14 -11.53
N GLU A 381 -7.74 27.89 -12.49
CA GLU A 381 -6.44 28.57 -12.62
C GLU A 381 -6.59 30.07 -12.97
N GLU A 382 -7.58 30.44 -13.79
CA GLU A 382 -7.92 31.83 -14.09
C GLU A 382 -8.42 32.58 -12.84
N MET A 383 -9.28 31.95 -12.04
CA MET A 383 -9.80 32.52 -10.80
C MET A 383 -8.71 32.77 -9.76
N ASP A 384 -7.73 31.86 -9.64
CA ASP A 384 -6.58 32.05 -8.76
C ASP A 384 -5.67 33.18 -9.24
N SER A 385 -5.36 33.22 -10.54
CA SER A 385 -4.55 34.28 -11.15
C SER A 385 -5.17 35.67 -10.93
N GLY A 386 -6.49 35.80 -11.12
CA GLY A 386 -7.23 37.03 -10.82
C GLY A 386 -7.19 37.41 -9.34
N SER A 387 -7.31 36.42 -8.44
CA SER A 387 -7.22 36.62 -6.99
C SER A 387 -5.83 37.06 -6.53
N GLN A 388 -4.76 36.51 -7.13
CA GLN A 388 -3.39 36.90 -6.86
C GLN A 388 -3.08 38.32 -7.34
N LEU A 389 -3.55 38.70 -8.53
CA LEU A 389 -3.44 40.07 -9.06
C LEU A 389 -4.17 41.09 -8.16
N HIS A 390 -5.37 40.76 -7.68
CA HIS A 390 -6.09 41.61 -6.73
C HIS A 390 -5.39 41.74 -5.38
N LYS A 391 -4.77 40.66 -4.87
CA LYS A 391 -3.94 40.71 -3.64
C LYS A 391 -2.67 41.53 -3.83
N ALA A 392 -2.02 41.43 -4.99
CA ALA A 392 -0.84 42.23 -5.34
C ALA A 392 -1.18 43.73 -5.47
N GLY A 393 -2.32 44.05 -6.10
CA GLY A 393 -2.83 45.42 -6.18
C GLY A 393 -3.12 46.05 -4.81
N ARG A 394 -3.72 45.29 -3.88
CA ARG A 394 -3.95 45.75 -2.50
C ARG A 394 -2.67 45.95 -1.68
N LYS A 395 -1.63 45.14 -1.92
CA LYS A 395 -0.32 45.32 -1.26
C LYS A 395 0.43 46.56 -1.75
N ASN A 396 0.23 46.98 -3.00
CA ASN A 396 0.83 48.20 -3.53
C ASN A 396 0.15 49.49 -3.03
N ASP A 397 -1.07 49.41 -2.51
CA ASP A 397 -1.85 50.56 -2.02
C ASP A 397 -1.73 50.78 -0.49
N SER A 398 -1.05 49.88 0.22
CA SER A 398 -0.85 49.98 1.67
C SER A 398 0.52 50.56 2.03
N GLN A 399 0.70 51.88 1.94
CA GLN A 399 1.73 52.57 2.73
C GLN A 399 1.31 52.60 4.21
N PRO A 400 2.22 52.31 5.17
CA PRO A 400 1.88 52.34 6.58
C PRO A 400 1.75 53.79 7.05
N LYS A 401 0.53 54.23 7.41
CA LYS A 401 0.35 55.43 8.23
C LYS A 401 0.84 55.12 9.64
N VAL A 402 2.02 55.61 9.98
CA VAL A 402 2.51 55.65 11.36
C VAL A 402 1.64 56.65 12.13
N LEU A 403 0.82 56.15 13.04
CA LEU A 403 0.08 56.94 14.01
C LEU A 403 0.65 56.60 15.38
N ILE A 404 1.55 57.46 15.86
CA ILE A 404 1.77 57.91 17.25
C ILE A 404 3.12 58.67 17.22
N GLU A 405 3.07 60.00 17.33
CA GLU A 405 4.18 60.82 17.83
C GLU A 405 3.99 60.90 19.35
N GLU A 406 4.96 60.39 20.11
CA GLU A 406 5.01 60.62 21.56
C GLU A 406 5.52 62.05 21.80
N ILE A 407 4.78 62.81 22.63
CA ILE A 407 5.25 64.07 23.25
C ILE A 407 5.85 63.73 24.61
#